data_AF-W5NCW5-F1
#
_entry.id   AF-W5NCW5-F1
#
_cell.length_a   1.000
_cell.length_b   1.000
_cell.length_c   1.000
_cell.angle_alpha   90.00
_cell.angle_beta   90.00
_cell.angle_gamma   90.00
#
_symmetry.space_group_name_H-M   'P 1'
#
loop_
_entity.id
_entity.type
_entity.pdbx_description
1 polymer ?
#
loop_
_entity_poly.entity_id
_entity_poly.type
_entity_poly.pdbx_seq_one_letter_code
_entity_poly.pdbx_strand_id
1 'polypeptide(L)'
;VCCGVKMATSSERSPPPFPESEDPEPEPAAGDGDSDEGEDIFTGLVSEGSMSCTQKQYSCFQPVRMSTKTNGLHSDDEEQDIFAEATVELSLDSPRSDRKKEPAKPSVPAPALGVTPSTSKTQPKTLEELEEEESEDKFELNIAVTHPEKIGDGMNAYMVYKVSTQTTLPMFKSKTFTVKRRFSDFLGLYEKLSEKHSQNGYIVPPPPEKSILGMTKVKVGKEDSSSAEFVERRRAALERYLQRVVNHPSLLQDPDVREFLEKDELPRATGTQALSGAGFLKMLNRATDAVNKMTIKMNESDVWFEEKLQEVESEEQQLRKLHAVVEALVNHRKELSGNTAVFAKSVAMLGSSEDNTALSRALSQLAEVEDKIEQLHQEQAGNDFFIFAELLSDYVRLLGAVRGCFDQRMKTWQRWQDAQTTLQKKRETEAKLLWANKPDKLQQAKDEISEWESRVTQYERDFERISATVRKEVLRFEKEKARDLKTQLVKYLETLLHTQQQLIKYWEAFLPEAKAIA
;
A
#
# COMPACT_ATOMS: atom_id res chain seq x y z
N VAL A 1 8.32 -71.68 36.21
CA VAL A 1 9.65 -71.68 35.56
C VAL A 1 9.80 -70.29 34.92
N CYS A 2 10.26 -69.28 35.67
CA CYS A 2 11.66 -68.80 35.76
C CYS A 2 11.95 -67.68 34.72
N CYS A 3 12.55 -66.53 35.05
CA CYS A 3 12.85 -65.93 36.36
C CYS A 3 13.21 -64.42 36.24
N GLY A 4 13.25 -63.67 37.37
CA GLY A 4 13.79 -62.29 37.48
C GLY A 4 12.75 -61.15 37.28
N VAL A 5 12.25 -60.36 38.24
CA VAL A 5 12.55 -59.98 39.65
C VAL A 5 13.26 -58.63 39.87
N LYS A 6 12.47 -57.61 40.26
CA LYS A 6 12.67 -56.56 41.30
C LYS A 6 11.38 -55.69 41.29
N MET A 7 10.54 -55.56 42.33
CA MET A 7 10.71 -55.15 43.75
C MET A 7 11.20 -53.69 43.91
N ALA A 8 10.58 -52.80 44.70
CA ALA A 8 9.49 -52.98 45.69
C ALA A 8 8.60 -51.72 45.96
N THR A 9 7.30 -51.96 46.21
CA THR A 9 6.44 -51.48 47.35
C THR A 9 6.37 -49.98 47.77
N SER A 10 5.21 -49.30 47.64
CA SER A 10 4.16 -49.04 48.68
C SER A 10 4.38 -47.77 49.54
N SER A 11 3.40 -47.08 50.15
CA SER A 11 1.95 -47.37 50.37
C SER A 11 1.11 -46.07 50.53
N GLU A 12 -0.21 -46.21 50.71
CA GLU A 12 -1.21 -45.12 50.87
C GLU A 12 -1.30 -44.52 52.29
N ARG A 13 -1.72 -43.23 52.43
CA ARG A 13 -2.84 -42.71 53.28
C ARG A 13 -2.79 -41.18 53.54
N SER A 14 -3.93 -40.61 53.97
CA SER A 14 -4.20 -39.20 54.34
C SER A 14 -5.01 -39.16 55.67
N PRO A 15 -5.50 -37.99 56.17
CA PRO A 15 -4.91 -36.67 56.55
C PRO A 15 -4.93 -36.56 58.12
N PRO A 16 -5.15 -35.42 58.86
CA PRO A 16 -5.05 -33.95 58.68
C PRO A 16 -3.97 -33.38 59.68
N PRO A 17 -4.05 -32.29 60.51
CA PRO A 17 -4.91 -31.08 60.64
C PRO A 17 -4.14 -29.72 60.90
N PHE A 18 -4.83 -28.70 61.45
CA PHE A 18 -4.31 -27.47 62.12
C PHE A 18 -4.63 -27.51 63.65
N PRO A 19 -3.99 -26.73 64.57
CA PRO A 19 -4.51 -25.37 64.95
C PRO A 19 -3.53 -24.30 65.58
N GLU A 20 -3.94 -23.02 65.50
CA GLU A 20 -3.96 -21.92 66.54
C GLU A 20 -2.72 -21.30 67.28
N SER A 21 -2.99 -20.14 67.93
CA SER A 21 -2.21 -19.25 68.84
C SER A 21 -1.19 -18.25 68.24
N GLU A 22 -1.01 -17.00 68.73
CA GLU A 22 -1.74 -16.13 69.72
C GLU A 22 -1.35 -14.62 69.54
N ASP A 23 -2.16 -13.69 70.06
CA ASP A 23 -2.03 -12.19 70.09
C ASP A 23 -1.05 -11.68 71.20
N PRO A 24 -0.63 -10.36 71.37
CA PRO A 24 -1.45 -9.13 71.18
C PRO A 24 -0.77 -7.74 70.83
N GLU A 25 -1.65 -6.72 70.75
CA GLU A 25 -1.60 -5.22 70.91
C GLU A 25 -0.38 -4.48 71.56
N PRO A 26 -0.26 -3.10 71.51
CA PRO A 26 -1.25 -2.07 71.10
C PRO A 26 -0.80 -0.89 70.18
N GLU A 27 -1.83 -0.15 69.73
CA GLU A 27 -1.95 1.22 69.15
C GLU A 27 -1.29 2.39 69.97
N PRO A 28 -1.29 3.67 69.50
CA PRO A 28 -1.90 4.26 68.28
C PRO A 28 -0.84 4.99 67.38
N ALA A 29 -1.06 5.94 66.46
CA ALA A 29 -2.19 6.77 65.96
C ALA A 29 -1.77 7.41 64.59
N ALA A 30 -2.57 8.20 63.84
CA ALA A 30 -4.02 8.31 63.55
C ALA A 30 -4.26 9.57 62.63
N GLY A 31 -5.28 9.58 61.77
CA GLY A 31 -5.78 10.77 61.05
C GLY A 31 -6.00 10.60 59.53
N ASP A 32 -7.27 10.70 59.11
CA ASP A 32 -7.93 11.06 57.82
C ASP A 32 -7.10 11.02 56.50
N GLY A 33 -7.57 10.49 55.36
CA GLY A 33 -8.91 10.60 54.73
C GLY A 33 -8.75 11.40 53.42
N ASP A 34 -9.27 11.05 52.24
CA ASP A 34 -10.51 10.31 51.91
C ASP A 34 -10.35 9.39 50.66
N SER A 35 -11.39 8.60 50.36
CA SER A 35 -11.55 7.55 49.33
C SER A 35 -12.40 8.02 48.11
N ASP A 36 -12.69 7.26 47.04
CA ASP A 36 -12.04 6.16 46.28
C ASP A 36 -12.83 6.01 44.93
N GLU A 37 -12.51 5.03 44.08
CA GLU A 37 -13.13 4.74 42.78
C GLU A 37 -14.61 4.29 42.83
N GLY A 38 -15.30 4.26 41.67
CA GLY A 38 -16.64 3.66 41.55
C GLY A 38 -17.36 3.89 40.21
N GLU A 39 -17.34 2.88 39.32
CA GLU A 39 -18.26 2.77 38.17
C GLU A 39 -19.61 2.14 38.64
N ASP A 40 -20.75 2.37 37.95
CA ASP A 40 -21.40 1.36 37.07
C ASP A 40 -22.86 1.63 36.62
N ILE A 41 -23.25 0.96 35.51
CA ILE A 41 -24.57 0.38 35.12
C ILE A 41 -25.92 1.19 35.11
N PHE A 42 -26.43 1.38 33.89
CA PHE A 42 -27.73 0.95 33.28
C PHE A 42 -29.07 0.84 34.09
N THR A 43 -30.20 1.22 33.44
CA THR A 43 -31.64 0.93 33.74
C THR A 43 -32.22 1.38 35.10
N GLY A 44 -33.36 2.05 35.27
CA GLY A 44 -34.55 2.31 34.44
C GLY A 44 -35.86 2.25 35.28
N LEU A 45 -36.86 3.09 34.93
CA LEU A 45 -38.32 2.95 35.17
C LEU A 45 -39.05 3.40 36.48
N VAL A 46 -40.27 3.94 36.23
CA VAL A 46 -41.53 4.15 37.02
C VAL A 46 -41.72 5.31 38.06
N SER A 47 -42.70 6.19 37.75
CA SER A 47 -43.71 6.88 38.63
C SER A 47 -43.30 7.86 39.77
N GLU A 48 -44.13 8.85 40.20
CA GLU A 48 -45.51 9.25 39.79
C GLU A 48 -45.87 10.74 40.07
N GLY A 49 -46.83 11.31 39.31
CA GLY A 49 -47.65 12.49 39.70
C GLY A 49 -47.08 13.90 39.41
N SER A 50 -47.85 14.91 38.94
CA SER A 50 -49.26 14.91 38.49
C SER A 50 -49.59 16.01 37.44
N MET A 51 -50.68 15.75 36.70
CA MET A 51 -51.49 16.54 35.72
C MET A 51 -51.32 18.09 35.63
N SER A 52 -51.52 18.80 34.50
CA SER A 52 -51.80 18.54 33.05
C SER A 52 -51.83 19.92 32.28
N CYS A 53 -52.30 20.21 31.04
CA CYS A 53 -53.03 19.47 29.98
C CYS A 53 -52.99 20.19 28.58
N THR A 54 -53.60 19.56 27.56
CA THR A 54 -54.21 20.08 26.30
C THR A 54 -53.44 20.88 25.20
N GLN A 55 -53.43 20.24 24.01
CA GLN A 55 -53.74 20.77 22.65
C GLN A 55 -52.67 21.37 21.69
N LYS A 56 -52.43 20.56 20.63
CA LYS A 56 -52.48 20.87 19.17
C LYS A 56 -51.51 21.87 18.47
N GLN A 57 -50.68 21.27 17.60
CA GLN A 57 -50.68 21.41 16.12
C GLN A 57 -50.41 22.80 15.48
N TYR A 58 -49.30 22.92 14.73
CA TYR A 58 -49.04 24.00 13.77
C TYR A 58 -48.31 23.52 12.49
N SER A 59 -48.35 24.35 11.44
CA SER A 59 -47.76 24.10 10.11
C SER A 59 -47.44 25.42 9.36
N CYS A 60 -46.74 25.30 8.22
CA CYS A 60 -46.78 26.20 7.05
C CYS A 60 -45.92 27.50 6.99
N PHE A 61 -44.91 27.49 6.09
CA PHE A 61 -44.46 28.53 5.12
C PHE A 61 -44.23 30.03 5.51
N GLN A 62 -42.96 30.50 5.34
CA GLN A 62 -42.46 31.63 4.49
C GLN A 62 -43.08 33.08 4.55
N PRO A 63 -42.51 34.13 3.89
CA PRO A 63 -41.11 34.49 3.56
C PRO A 63 -40.74 36.00 3.84
N VAL A 64 -39.47 36.39 3.68
CA VAL A 64 -39.01 37.81 3.55
C VAL A 64 -37.88 37.86 2.49
N ARG A 65 -38.01 38.40 1.27
CA ARG A 65 -38.24 39.77 0.75
C ARG A 65 -36.94 40.58 0.54
N MET A 66 -36.69 41.01 -0.70
CA MET A 66 -35.47 41.73 -1.12
C MET A 66 -35.50 43.24 -0.85
N SER A 67 -34.34 43.91 -0.92
CA SER A 67 -34.23 45.36 -1.03
C SER A 67 -33.15 45.78 -2.03
N THR A 68 -33.44 46.80 -2.85
CA THR A 68 -32.52 47.38 -3.84
C THR A 68 -32.07 48.79 -3.42
N LYS A 69 -30.78 49.08 -3.53
CA LYS A 69 -30.21 50.43 -3.60
C LYS A 69 -28.98 50.45 -4.52
N THR A 70 -28.65 51.63 -5.04
CA THR A 70 -27.69 51.84 -6.12
C THR A 70 -26.52 52.73 -5.67
N ASN A 71 -25.33 52.54 -6.28
CA ASN A 71 -24.49 53.57 -6.92
C ASN A 71 -22.98 53.22 -6.93
N GLY A 72 -22.38 53.21 -8.13
CA GLY A 72 -21.21 54.05 -8.42
C GLY A 72 -19.77 53.52 -8.21
N LEU A 73 -19.10 53.30 -9.35
CA LEU A 73 -17.66 53.52 -9.64
C LEU A 73 -16.59 52.49 -9.22
N HIS A 74 -15.53 52.44 -10.04
CA HIS A 74 -14.25 51.74 -9.91
C HIS A 74 -13.38 52.31 -8.75
N SER A 75 -12.24 51.73 -8.34
CA SER A 75 -11.29 50.84 -9.06
C SER A 75 -10.52 49.86 -8.15
N ASP A 76 -9.70 49.00 -8.78
CA ASP A 76 -8.51 48.25 -8.28
C ASP A 76 -8.72 47.32 -7.05
N ASP A 77 -8.49 46.00 -7.11
CA ASP A 77 -7.25 45.29 -7.49
C ASP A 77 -7.51 43.90 -8.14
N GLU A 78 -6.44 43.18 -8.51
CA GLU A 78 -6.45 42.00 -9.39
C GLU A 78 -6.74 40.63 -8.70
N GLU A 79 -7.74 39.89 -9.18
CA GLU A 79 -7.80 38.43 -9.05
C GLU A 79 -7.23 37.76 -10.31
N GLN A 80 -6.18 36.96 -10.17
CA GLN A 80 -5.57 36.23 -11.29
C GLN A 80 -6.30 34.91 -11.55
N ASP A 81 -6.95 34.79 -12.71
CA ASP A 81 -7.57 33.55 -13.17
C ASP A 81 -6.50 32.52 -13.59
N ILE A 82 -6.54 31.34 -12.98
CA ILE A 82 -5.50 30.32 -13.05
C ILE A 82 -5.75 29.33 -14.22
N PHE A 83 -6.86 29.45 -14.96
CA PHE A 83 -7.28 28.49 -15.99
C PHE A 83 -7.25 28.99 -17.45
N ALA A 84 -6.62 30.13 -17.71
CA ALA A 84 -6.66 30.80 -19.03
C ALA A 84 -5.84 30.12 -20.16
N GLU A 85 -4.93 29.19 -19.88
CA GLU A 85 -3.97 28.65 -20.86
C GLU A 85 -4.03 27.12 -21.03
N ALA A 86 -5.11 26.62 -21.66
CA ALA A 86 -5.28 25.19 -21.94
C ALA A 86 -6.03 24.86 -23.26
N THR A 87 -6.01 25.77 -24.25
CA THR A 87 -6.66 25.57 -25.57
C THR A 87 -5.64 25.34 -26.70
N VAL A 88 -5.26 24.07 -26.90
CA VAL A 88 -4.46 23.65 -28.06
C VAL A 88 -5.38 23.25 -29.22
N GLU A 89 -5.54 24.13 -30.22
CA GLU A 89 -6.29 23.80 -31.43
C GLU A 89 -5.50 22.85 -32.36
N LEU A 90 -6.08 21.68 -32.64
CA LEU A 90 -5.52 20.71 -33.58
C LEU A 90 -5.95 21.04 -35.03
N SER A 91 -5.18 21.91 -35.69
CA SER A 91 -5.33 22.14 -37.13
C SER A 91 -4.84 20.95 -37.96
N LEU A 92 -5.75 20.29 -38.68
CA LEU A 92 -5.45 19.28 -39.69
C LEU A 92 -5.37 19.92 -41.09
N ASP A 93 -4.23 19.82 -41.77
CA ASP A 93 -4.16 19.98 -43.23
C ASP A 93 -3.11 19.03 -43.84
N SER A 94 -3.29 18.67 -45.11
CA SER A 94 -2.52 17.63 -45.82
C SER A 94 -1.90 18.17 -47.12
N PRO A 95 -0.56 18.18 -47.26
CA PRO A 95 0.10 18.67 -48.46
C PRO A 95 0.02 17.65 -49.61
N ARG A 96 -1.04 17.73 -50.43
CA ARG A 96 -0.99 17.26 -51.82
C ARG A 96 -0.08 18.18 -52.63
N SER A 97 0.83 17.62 -53.44
CA SER A 97 1.53 18.39 -54.48
C SER A 97 1.66 17.60 -55.77
N ASP A 98 1.29 18.23 -56.89
CA ASP A 98 1.08 17.58 -58.18
C ASP A 98 1.93 18.26 -59.26
N ARG A 99 2.94 17.58 -59.83
CA ARG A 99 3.78 18.12 -60.93
C ARG A 99 4.21 17.09 -61.98
N LYS A 100 3.26 16.73 -62.85
CA LYS A 100 3.37 16.56 -64.32
C LYS A 100 4.52 15.70 -64.95
N LYS A 101 4.06 14.63 -65.61
CA LYS A 101 4.37 14.16 -67.00
C LYS A 101 5.67 13.41 -67.35
N GLU A 102 5.43 12.17 -67.80
CA GLU A 102 6.12 11.31 -68.78
C GLU A 102 6.30 11.92 -70.21
N PRO A 103 6.90 11.24 -71.24
CA PRO A 103 7.27 9.80 -71.37
C PRO A 103 8.66 9.43 -71.99
N ALA A 104 9.06 8.15 -71.96
CA ALA A 104 9.55 7.34 -73.11
C ALA A 104 10.17 5.95 -72.76
N LYS A 105 10.12 5.00 -73.73
CA LYS A 105 10.73 3.64 -73.81
C LYS A 105 11.09 3.39 -75.31
N PRO A 106 11.69 2.26 -75.79
CA PRO A 106 12.23 1.03 -75.14
C PRO A 106 13.64 0.58 -75.63
N SER A 107 14.20 -0.54 -75.10
CA SER A 107 14.94 -1.62 -75.85
C SER A 107 15.63 -2.65 -74.92
N VAL A 108 16.00 -3.83 -75.45
CA VAL A 108 16.29 -5.15 -74.79
C VAL A 108 17.04 -6.06 -75.84
N PRO A 109 17.84 -7.14 -75.57
CA PRO A 109 18.30 -7.83 -74.32
C PRO A 109 19.84 -8.15 -74.18
N ALA A 110 20.25 -8.71 -73.01
CA ALA A 110 21.20 -9.86 -72.79
C ALA A 110 22.67 -9.90 -73.36
N PRO A 111 23.52 -10.89 -72.96
CA PRO A 111 23.82 -11.41 -71.61
C PRO A 111 25.35 -11.52 -71.29
N ALA A 112 25.73 -11.73 -70.02
CA ALA A 112 27.06 -12.23 -69.63
C ALA A 112 27.02 -13.02 -68.30
N LEU A 113 27.97 -13.94 -68.10
CA LEU A 113 28.08 -14.84 -66.94
C LEU A 113 29.15 -14.34 -65.94
N GLY A 114 28.92 -14.57 -64.64
CA GLY A 114 29.89 -14.37 -63.57
C GLY A 114 29.44 -15.05 -62.28
N VAL A 115 30.31 -15.84 -61.65
CA VAL A 115 29.96 -16.70 -60.49
C VAL A 115 30.74 -16.28 -59.24
N THR A 116 30.05 -16.07 -58.12
CA THR A 116 30.51 -16.42 -56.76
C THR A 116 29.32 -16.34 -55.77
N PRO A 117 29.28 -17.13 -54.69
CA PRO A 117 28.17 -17.13 -53.74
C PRO A 117 28.41 -16.16 -52.56
N SER A 118 27.42 -15.33 -52.23
CA SER A 118 27.42 -14.53 -51.01
C SER A 118 26.01 -14.38 -50.41
N THR A 119 25.90 -14.82 -49.15
CA THR A 119 24.92 -14.43 -48.12
C THR A 119 23.68 -13.65 -48.56
N SER A 120 22.55 -14.35 -48.65
CA SER A 120 21.21 -13.76 -48.74
C SER A 120 20.92 -12.86 -47.54
N LYS A 121 20.79 -11.55 -47.77
CA LYS A 121 20.29 -10.61 -46.76
C LYS A 121 18.77 -10.65 -46.73
N THR A 122 18.21 -10.95 -45.56
CA THR A 122 16.77 -10.81 -45.30
C THR A 122 16.36 -9.33 -45.41
N GLN A 123 15.16 -9.06 -45.93
CA GLN A 123 14.55 -7.73 -45.82
C GLN A 123 14.16 -7.45 -44.37
N PRO A 124 14.12 -6.17 -43.93
CA PRO A 124 13.55 -5.84 -42.62
C PRO A 124 12.03 -6.09 -42.65
N LYS A 125 11.54 -6.93 -41.73
CA LYS A 125 10.12 -7.04 -41.39
C LYS A 125 9.61 -5.67 -40.88
N THR A 126 8.32 -5.39 -41.07
CA THR A 126 7.64 -4.26 -40.41
C THR A 126 7.48 -4.50 -38.92
N LEU A 127 7.24 -3.43 -38.15
CA LEU A 127 7.19 -3.48 -36.69
C LEU A 127 6.08 -4.41 -36.18
N GLU A 128 4.93 -4.42 -36.84
CA GLU A 128 3.76 -5.24 -36.50
C GLU A 128 4.04 -6.75 -36.68
N GLU A 129 4.83 -7.16 -37.69
CA GLU A 129 5.25 -8.56 -37.90
C GLU A 129 6.28 -9.08 -36.87
N LEU A 130 6.67 -8.23 -35.89
CA LEU A 130 7.48 -8.60 -34.73
C LEU A 130 6.67 -8.64 -33.43
N GLU A 131 5.39 -8.24 -33.46
CA GLU A 131 4.47 -8.29 -32.32
C GLU A 131 3.51 -9.50 -32.43
N GLU A 132 3.29 -10.05 -33.63
CA GLU A 132 2.42 -11.23 -33.87
C GLU A 132 3.15 -12.60 -33.90
N GLU A 133 4.43 -12.69 -33.55
CA GLU A 133 5.07 -13.99 -33.20
C GLU A 133 4.90 -14.26 -31.69
N GLU A 134 3.68 -14.60 -31.28
CA GLU A 134 3.36 -14.99 -29.89
C GLU A 134 4.14 -16.23 -29.45
N SER A 135 5.19 -15.99 -28.65
CA SER A 135 5.80 -17.03 -27.83
C SER A 135 5.01 -17.20 -26.52
N GLU A 136 3.87 -17.89 -26.62
CA GLU A 136 3.03 -18.32 -25.49
C GLU A 136 3.78 -19.32 -24.56
N ASP A 137 4.76 -18.85 -23.78
CA ASP A 137 5.12 -19.44 -22.47
C ASP A 137 6.07 -18.53 -21.64
N LYS A 138 5.72 -17.25 -21.45
CA LYS A 138 6.61 -16.28 -20.76
C LYS A 138 6.57 -16.38 -19.23
N PHE A 139 7.14 -17.45 -18.70
CA PHE A 139 7.34 -17.65 -17.26
C PHE A 139 8.81 -17.51 -16.85
N GLU A 140 9.09 -16.60 -15.92
CA GLU A 140 10.27 -16.68 -15.04
C GLU A 140 9.81 -16.95 -13.61
N LEU A 141 8.95 -16.09 -13.06
CA LEU A 141 8.18 -16.36 -11.84
C LEU A 141 6.85 -15.59 -11.84
N ASN A 142 5.73 -16.31 -11.86
CA ASN A 142 4.38 -15.78 -11.77
C ASN A 142 3.74 -16.25 -10.45
N ILE A 143 3.07 -15.34 -9.75
CA ILE A 143 2.42 -15.59 -8.45
C ILE A 143 1.04 -14.95 -8.42
N ALA A 144 0.05 -15.75 -8.03
CA ALA A 144 -1.32 -15.30 -7.76
C ALA A 144 -1.73 -15.69 -6.33
N VAL A 145 -2.34 -14.76 -5.60
CA VAL A 145 -2.89 -14.96 -4.25
C VAL A 145 -4.41 -14.99 -4.38
N THR A 146 -5.03 -16.14 -4.15
CA THR A 146 -6.44 -16.40 -4.54
C THR A 146 -7.22 -17.09 -3.41
N HIS A 147 -8.51 -17.37 -3.63
CA HIS A 147 -9.35 -18.19 -2.75
C HIS A 147 -9.23 -17.83 -1.25
N PRO A 148 -9.67 -16.62 -0.83
CA PRO A 148 -9.68 -16.25 0.57
C PRO A 148 -10.69 -17.10 1.37
N GLU A 149 -10.20 -17.87 2.33
CA GLU A 149 -10.93 -18.91 3.05
C GLU A 149 -10.94 -18.59 4.56
N LYS A 150 -12.12 -18.55 5.18
CA LYS A 150 -12.25 -18.35 6.65
C LYS A 150 -12.06 -19.70 7.35
N ILE A 151 -10.97 -19.84 8.10
CA ILE A 151 -10.66 -21.04 8.88
C ILE A 151 -10.98 -20.80 10.36
N GLY A 152 -11.73 -21.72 10.95
CA GLY A 152 -12.17 -21.65 12.35
C GLY A 152 -13.32 -20.68 12.58
N ASP A 153 -13.84 -20.68 13.81
CA ASP A 153 -15.03 -19.92 14.19
C ASP A 153 -14.78 -18.95 15.37
N GLY A 154 -15.71 -18.02 15.56
CA GLY A 154 -15.69 -17.01 16.63
C GLY A 154 -14.43 -16.13 16.63
N MET A 155 -14.00 -15.74 17.82
CA MET A 155 -12.82 -14.86 18.01
C MET A 155 -11.52 -15.47 17.46
N ASN A 156 -11.41 -16.79 17.35
CA ASN A 156 -10.21 -17.49 16.87
C ASN A 156 -10.14 -17.63 15.35
N ALA A 157 -11.23 -17.35 14.61
CA ALA A 157 -11.27 -17.46 13.15
C ALA A 157 -10.19 -16.60 12.45
N TYR A 158 -9.60 -17.09 11.36
CA TYR A 158 -8.60 -16.37 10.57
C TYR A 158 -8.74 -16.62 9.06
N MET A 159 -8.33 -15.63 8.25
CA MET A 159 -8.32 -15.77 6.79
C MET A 159 -7.04 -16.45 6.32
N VAL A 160 -7.21 -17.45 5.47
CA VAL A 160 -6.17 -18.14 4.69
C VAL A 160 -6.33 -17.76 3.22
N TYR A 161 -5.23 -17.73 2.48
CA TYR A 161 -5.16 -17.44 1.07
C TYR A 161 -4.39 -18.57 0.36
N LYS A 162 -4.85 -18.93 -0.84
CA LYS A 162 -4.19 -19.88 -1.74
C LYS A 162 -3.14 -19.15 -2.57
N VAL A 163 -1.86 -19.30 -2.21
CA VAL A 163 -0.73 -18.75 -2.96
C VAL A 163 -0.35 -19.77 -4.03
N SER A 164 -0.65 -19.47 -5.29
CA SER A 164 -0.30 -20.29 -6.46
C SER A 164 0.95 -19.72 -7.11
N THR A 165 1.93 -20.57 -7.45
CA THR A 165 3.20 -20.15 -8.06
C THR A 165 3.49 -20.98 -9.31
N GLN A 166 3.95 -20.32 -10.37
CA GLN A 166 4.38 -20.92 -11.65
C GLN A 166 5.74 -20.33 -12.06
N THR A 167 6.72 -21.15 -12.39
CA THR A 167 8.12 -20.73 -12.58
C THR A 167 8.93 -21.67 -13.46
N THR A 168 9.93 -21.11 -14.13
CA THR A 168 10.99 -21.84 -14.85
C THR A 168 12.32 -21.88 -14.08
N LEU A 169 12.43 -21.14 -12.97
CA LEU A 169 13.69 -20.98 -12.23
C LEU A 169 14.10 -22.30 -11.55
N PRO A 170 15.33 -22.81 -11.80
CA PRO A 170 15.80 -24.11 -11.26
C PRO A 170 16.08 -24.08 -9.75
N MET A 171 15.82 -22.95 -9.08
CA MET A 171 15.94 -22.77 -7.64
C MET A 171 14.71 -23.26 -6.85
N PHE A 172 13.65 -23.70 -7.54
CA PHE A 172 12.44 -24.29 -6.99
C PHE A 172 12.31 -25.77 -7.37
N LYS A 173 11.69 -26.58 -6.50
CA LYS A 173 11.52 -28.04 -6.67
C LYS A 173 10.55 -28.42 -7.79
N SER A 174 9.55 -27.57 -8.03
CA SER A 174 8.44 -27.81 -8.94
C SER A 174 8.19 -26.57 -9.79
N LYS A 175 7.88 -26.75 -11.09
CA LYS A 175 7.50 -25.63 -11.97
C LYS A 175 6.17 -24.97 -11.57
N THR A 176 5.25 -25.77 -11.03
CA THR A 176 3.94 -25.30 -10.55
C THR A 176 3.69 -25.90 -9.17
N PHE A 177 3.31 -25.07 -8.20
CA PHE A 177 2.93 -25.50 -6.86
C PHE A 177 1.95 -24.50 -6.22
N THR A 178 1.42 -24.86 -5.05
CA THR A 178 0.45 -24.05 -4.33
C THR A 178 0.54 -24.31 -2.84
N VAL A 179 0.54 -23.26 -2.03
CA VAL A 179 0.55 -23.34 -0.56
C VAL A 179 -0.57 -22.51 0.04
N LYS A 180 -1.06 -22.91 1.23
CA LYS A 180 -1.97 -22.12 2.04
C LYS A 180 -1.18 -21.19 2.98
N ARG A 181 -1.55 -19.91 3.04
CA ARG A 181 -0.92 -18.89 3.90
C ARG A 181 -1.96 -18.02 4.56
N ARG A 182 -1.86 -17.78 5.87
CA ARG A 182 -2.69 -16.79 6.57
C ARG A 182 -1.95 -15.45 6.62
N PHE A 183 -2.69 -14.35 6.79
CA PHE A 183 -2.14 -12.99 6.73
C PHE A 183 -0.90 -12.75 7.61
N SER A 184 -0.83 -13.37 8.79
CA SER A 184 0.34 -13.24 9.70
C SER A 184 1.63 -13.89 9.19
N ASP A 185 1.55 -14.82 8.24
CA ASP A 185 2.75 -15.49 7.71
C ASP A 185 3.48 -14.58 6.71
N PHE A 186 2.74 -13.80 5.91
CA PHE A 186 3.29 -12.74 5.05
C PHE A 186 4.01 -11.66 5.88
N LEU A 187 3.48 -11.36 7.07
CA LEU A 187 4.11 -10.41 7.99
C LEU A 187 5.39 -11.01 8.61
N GLY A 188 5.39 -12.30 8.95
CA GLY A 188 6.61 -13.01 9.37
C GLY A 188 7.69 -13.06 8.28
N LEU A 189 7.30 -13.20 7.00
CA LEU A 189 8.24 -13.07 5.88
C LEU A 189 8.83 -11.66 5.82
N TYR A 190 8.00 -10.61 5.89
CA TYR A 190 8.48 -9.22 5.92
C TYR A 190 9.42 -8.95 7.11
N GLU A 191 9.10 -9.45 8.31
CA GLU A 191 9.89 -9.28 9.53
C GLU A 191 11.32 -9.84 9.33
N LYS A 192 11.43 -11.11 8.89
CA LYS A 192 12.71 -11.75 8.55
C LYS A 192 13.47 -11.03 7.43
N LEU A 193 12.79 -10.64 6.35
CA LEU A 193 13.44 -9.96 5.22
C LEU A 193 13.94 -8.58 5.61
N SER A 194 13.18 -7.82 6.41
CA SER A 194 13.59 -6.49 6.87
C SER A 194 14.78 -6.57 7.81
N GLU A 195 14.80 -7.53 8.75
CA GLU A 195 15.93 -7.74 9.66
C GLU A 195 17.24 -8.03 8.90
N LYS A 196 17.20 -8.87 7.86
CA LYS A 196 18.39 -9.21 7.03
C LYS A 196 18.79 -8.12 6.04
N HIS A 197 17.83 -7.59 5.28
CA HIS A 197 18.11 -6.86 4.04
C HIS A 197 18.02 -5.34 4.19
N SER A 198 17.09 -4.83 5.01
CA SER A 198 17.01 -3.39 5.29
C SER A 198 18.30 -2.87 5.91
N GLN A 199 18.94 -3.67 6.80
CA GLN A 199 20.23 -3.32 7.40
C GLN A 199 21.37 -3.17 6.39
N ASN A 200 21.27 -3.80 5.21
CA ASN A 200 22.25 -3.75 4.13
C ASN A 200 21.91 -2.70 3.04
N GLY A 201 20.82 -1.93 3.21
CA GLY A 201 20.40 -0.87 2.30
C GLY A 201 19.44 -1.29 1.17
N TYR A 202 18.87 -2.50 1.22
CA TYR A 202 17.88 -2.97 0.24
C TYR A 202 16.47 -2.43 0.53
N ILE A 203 15.72 -2.10 -0.52
CA ILE A 203 14.32 -1.65 -0.39
C ILE A 203 13.42 -2.88 -0.25
N VAL A 204 13.15 -3.28 1.00
CA VAL A 204 12.20 -4.37 1.30
C VAL A 204 10.76 -3.86 1.16
N PRO A 205 9.93 -4.41 0.25
CA PRO A 205 8.55 -3.97 0.07
C PRO A 205 7.74 -4.12 1.37
N PRO A 206 6.97 -3.09 1.80
CA PRO A 206 6.13 -3.19 2.98
C PRO A 206 4.83 -3.97 2.69
N PRO A 207 4.34 -4.80 3.62
CA PRO A 207 3.08 -5.53 3.46
C PRO A 207 1.86 -4.61 3.69
N PRO A 208 0.66 -5.01 3.22
CA PRO A 208 -0.57 -4.28 3.51
C PRO A 208 -0.92 -4.31 5.01
N GLU A 209 -1.52 -3.23 5.49
CA GLU A 209 -1.68 -3.00 6.93
C GLU A 209 -2.60 -4.02 7.65
N LYS A 210 -2.31 -4.20 8.95
CA LYS A 210 -3.24 -4.80 9.90
C LYS A 210 -4.44 -3.88 10.18
N SER A 211 -5.35 -3.74 9.20
CA SER A 211 -6.69 -3.24 9.47
C SER A 211 -7.40 -4.19 10.45
N ILE A 212 -7.52 -3.74 11.70
CA ILE A 212 -8.19 -4.46 12.80
C ILE A 212 -9.71 -4.34 12.62
N LEU A 213 -10.25 -3.15 12.32
CA LEU A 213 -11.68 -2.92 12.13
C LEU A 213 -12.30 -3.87 11.08
N GLY A 214 -11.65 -4.03 9.92
CA GLY A 214 -12.13 -4.94 8.89
C GLY A 214 -12.06 -6.42 9.32
N MET A 215 -11.01 -6.80 10.06
CA MET A 215 -10.93 -8.15 10.65
C MET A 215 -12.03 -8.41 11.69
N THR A 216 -12.39 -7.41 12.50
CA THR A 216 -13.50 -7.52 13.45
C THR A 216 -14.83 -7.73 12.74
N LYS A 217 -15.11 -6.98 11.67
CA LYS A 217 -16.33 -7.19 10.85
C LYS A 217 -16.41 -8.63 10.29
N VAL A 218 -15.32 -9.13 9.67
CA VAL A 218 -15.25 -10.51 9.13
C VAL A 218 -15.36 -11.59 10.21
N LYS A 219 -14.84 -11.33 11.42
CA LYS A 219 -14.93 -12.27 12.56
C LYS A 219 -16.34 -12.35 13.15
N VAL A 220 -17.03 -11.21 13.28
CA VAL A 220 -18.33 -11.10 13.97
C VAL A 220 -19.51 -11.64 13.13
N GLY A 221 -19.26 -12.10 11.89
CA GLY A 221 -20.20 -12.96 11.16
C GLY A 221 -21.35 -12.25 10.44
N LYS A 222 -21.28 -10.93 10.33
CA LYS A 222 -22.19 -10.15 9.48
C LYS A 222 -21.62 -10.12 8.06
N GLU A 223 -22.11 -11.01 7.19
CA GLU A 223 -21.73 -11.07 5.77
C GLU A 223 -22.41 -9.95 4.96
N ASP A 224 -22.19 -8.71 5.39
CA ASP A 224 -22.52 -7.51 4.64
C ASP A 224 -21.53 -7.37 3.45
N SER A 225 -21.94 -6.79 2.32
CA SER A 225 -21.07 -6.61 1.14
C SER A 225 -19.69 -6.00 1.45
N SER A 226 -19.62 -5.09 2.43
CA SER A 226 -18.37 -4.48 2.91
C SER A 226 -17.34 -5.47 3.51
N SER A 227 -17.74 -6.67 3.95
CA SER A 227 -16.80 -7.70 4.41
C SER A 227 -16.11 -8.40 3.23
N ALA A 228 -16.83 -8.62 2.12
CA ALA A 228 -16.26 -9.18 0.90
C ALA A 228 -15.29 -8.19 0.22
N GLU A 229 -15.70 -6.92 0.08
CA GLU A 229 -14.86 -5.83 -0.44
C GLU A 229 -13.53 -5.73 0.33
N PHE A 230 -13.58 -5.81 1.67
CA PHE A 230 -12.41 -5.79 2.54
C PHE A 230 -11.49 -7.01 2.36
N VAL A 231 -12.05 -8.21 2.23
CA VAL A 231 -11.29 -9.45 2.03
C VAL A 231 -10.57 -9.43 0.69
N GLU A 232 -11.25 -8.98 -0.38
CA GLU A 232 -10.66 -8.86 -1.71
C GLU A 232 -9.59 -7.75 -1.78
N ARG A 233 -9.83 -6.58 -1.18
CA ARG A 233 -8.81 -5.52 -1.03
C ARG A 233 -7.53 -6.07 -0.41
N ARG A 234 -7.63 -6.87 0.67
CA ARG A 234 -6.46 -7.50 1.28
C ARG A 234 -5.82 -8.56 0.38
N ARG A 235 -6.59 -9.38 -0.33
CA ARG A 235 -6.07 -10.38 -1.27
C ARG A 235 -5.22 -9.70 -2.36
N ALA A 236 -5.78 -8.69 -3.04
CA ALA A 236 -5.11 -7.94 -4.09
C ALA A 236 -3.85 -7.19 -3.59
N ALA A 237 -3.84 -6.72 -2.34
CA ALA A 237 -2.67 -6.07 -1.76
C ALA A 237 -1.58 -7.07 -1.32
N LEU A 238 -1.95 -8.28 -0.87
CA LEU A 238 -1.00 -9.35 -0.57
C LEU A 238 -0.35 -9.92 -1.84
N GLU A 239 -1.11 -9.97 -2.94
CA GLU A 239 -0.62 -10.31 -4.28
C GLU A 239 0.45 -9.32 -4.76
N ARG A 240 0.13 -8.01 -4.78
CA ARG A 240 1.10 -6.96 -5.12
C ARG A 240 2.34 -6.95 -4.24
N TYR A 241 2.18 -7.12 -2.93
CA TYR A 241 3.29 -7.25 -1.98
C TYR A 241 4.21 -8.41 -2.38
N LEU A 242 3.66 -9.61 -2.56
CA LEU A 242 4.45 -10.81 -2.84
C LEU A 242 5.10 -10.75 -4.23
N GLN A 243 4.38 -10.24 -5.24
CA GLN A 243 4.93 -9.97 -6.57
C GLN A 243 6.13 -9.01 -6.51
N ARG A 244 6.09 -7.93 -5.72
CA ARG A 244 7.25 -7.02 -5.56
C ARG A 244 8.41 -7.67 -4.79
N VAL A 245 8.13 -8.50 -3.78
CA VAL A 245 9.19 -9.26 -3.08
C VAL A 245 9.93 -10.19 -4.03
N VAL A 246 9.23 -10.88 -4.93
CA VAL A 246 9.87 -11.85 -5.84
C VAL A 246 10.43 -11.23 -7.12
N ASN A 247 9.93 -10.07 -7.56
CA ASN A 247 10.55 -9.30 -8.65
C ASN A 247 11.88 -8.66 -8.24
N HIS A 248 12.14 -8.48 -6.94
CA HIS A 248 13.40 -7.95 -6.43
C HIS A 248 14.51 -9.04 -6.45
N PRO A 249 15.60 -8.88 -7.22
CA PRO A 249 16.57 -9.97 -7.45
C PRO A 249 17.23 -10.53 -6.18
N SER A 250 17.61 -9.68 -5.22
CA SER A 250 18.21 -10.12 -3.95
C SER A 250 17.23 -10.85 -3.05
N LEU A 251 15.99 -10.36 -2.91
CA LEU A 251 14.99 -10.94 -2.01
C LEU A 251 14.47 -12.28 -2.52
N LEU A 252 14.28 -12.43 -3.84
CA LEU A 252 13.94 -13.69 -4.49
C LEU A 252 14.90 -14.84 -4.12
N GLN A 253 16.20 -14.54 -3.97
CA GLN A 253 17.20 -15.54 -3.62
C GLN A 253 17.21 -15.94 -2.14
N ASP A 254 16.53 -15.19 -1.26
CA ASP A 254 16.53 -15.46 0.18
C ASP A 254 15.85 -16.82 0.49
N PRO A 255 16.47 -17.67 1.33
CA PRO A 255 15.88 -18.92 1.79
C PRO A 255 14.46 -18.80 2.35
N ASP A 256 14.12 -17.69 3.02
CA ASP A 256 12.79 -17.47 3.61
C ASP A 256 11.71 -17.20 2.56
N VAL A 257 12.04 -16.57 1.42
CA VAL A 257 11.10 -16.45 0.29
C VAL A 257 10.82 -17.82 -0.30
N ARG A 258 11.86 -18.64 -0.50
CA ARG A 258 11.69 -20.02 -0.97
C ARG A 258 10.90 -20.89 0.02
N GLU A 259 11.17 -20.79 1.33
CA GLU A 259 10.39 -21.49 2.36
C GLU A 259 8.93 -21.03 2.35
N PHE A 260 8.70 -19.71 2.29
CA PHE A 260 7.35 -19.13 2.25
C PHE A 260 6.57 -19.54 0.99
N LEU A 261 7.23 -19.80 -0.13
CA LEU A 261 6.57 -20.26 -1.36
C LEU A 261 6.36 -21.78 -1.40
N GLU A 262 7.34 -22.59 -1.01
CA GLU A 262 7.29 -24.05 -1.26
C GLU A 262 6.75 -24.92 -0.12
N LYS A 263 6.85 -24.50 1.14
CA LYS A 263 6.66 -25.41 2.29
C LYS A 263 5.20 -25.48 2.72
N ASP A 264 4.59 -26.67 2.81
CA ASP A 264 3.16 -26.78 3.14
C ASP A 264 2.78 -26.02 4.43
N GLU A 265 3.47 -26.31 5.54
CA GLU A 265 3.28 -25.65 6.83
C GLU A 265 4.47 -24.76 7.22
N LEU A 266 4.21 -23.51 7.59
CA LEU A 266 5.20 -22.61 8.18
C LEU A 266 5.09 -22.60 9.72
N PRO A 267 6.20 -22.46 10.46
CA PRO A 267 6.15 -22.19 11.89
C PRO A 267 5.29 -20.96 12.19
N ARG A 268 4.45 -21.04 13.23
CA ARG A 268 3.51 -19.97 13.61
C ARG A 268 4.26 -18.66 13.91
N ALA A 269 4.20 -17.70 12.99
CA ALA A 269 4.87 -16.41 13.11
C ALA A 269 4.58 -15.71 14.45
N THR A 270 5.62 -15.64 15.28
CA THR A 270 5.73 -14.83 16.51
C THR A 270 6.05 -13.38 16.16
N GLY A 271 6.13 -12.47 17.14
CA GLY A 271 6.60 -11.08 16.93
C GLY A 271 5.59 -10.12 16.29
N THR A 272 4.86 -10.55 15.25
CA THR A 272 4.10 -9.68 14.33
C THR A 272 3.10 -8.68 14.95
N GLN A 273 2.75 -8.78 16.24
CA GLN A 273 1.95 -7.76 16.95
C GLN A 273 2.51 -6.34 16.78
N ALA A 274 3.84 -6.18 16.74
CA ALA A 274 4.51 -4.89 16.49
C ALA A 274 4.16 -4.30 15.11
N LEU A 275 3.93 -5.14 14.10
CA LEU A 275 3.59 -4.78 12.71
C LEU A 275 2.10 -4.39 12.54
N SER A 276 1.47 -3.84 13.58
CA SER A 276 0.14 -3.22 13.47
C SER A 276 0.23 -1.85 12.79
N GLY A 277 -0.81 -1.38 12.08
CA GLY A 277 -0.75 -0.13 11.32
C GLY A 277 -0.36 1.09 12.19
N ALA A 278 -0.94 1.19 13.37
CA ALA A 278 -0.57 2.20 14.37
C ALA A 278 0.84 2.03 14.98
N GLY A 279 1.44 0.83 14.86
CA GLY A 279 2.84 0.56 15.21
C GLY A 279 3.79 0.95 14.09
N PHE A 280 3.47 0.60 12.85
CA PHE A 280 4.26 0.95 11.66
C PHE A 280 4.34 2.47 11.45
N LEU A 281 3.21 3.18 11.47
CA LEU A 281 3.17 4.65 11.40
C LEU A 281 3.91 5.32 12.57
N LYS A 282 3.78 4.80 13.80
CA LYS A 282 4.55 5.31 14.95
C LYS A 282 6.04 4.99 14.88
N MET A 283 6.44 3.90 14.22
CA MET A 283 7.86 3.55 14.02
C MET A 283 8.49 4.40 12.91
N LEU A 284 7.76 4.65 11.82
CA LEU A 284 8.19 5.51 10.73
C LEU A 284 8.32 6.98 11.21
N ASN A 285 7.30 7.51 11.88
CA ASN A 285 7.36 8.83 12.48
C ASN A 285 8.42 8.93 13.59
N ARG A 286 8.64 7.86 14.39
CA ARG A 286 9.75 7.82 15.36
C ARG A 286 11.13 7.78 14.72
N ALA A 287 11.27 7.29 13.48
CA ALA A 287 12.52 7.40 12.74
C ALA A 287 12.78 8.86 12.36
N THR A 288 11.78 9.55 11.81
CA THR A 288 11.84 11.00 11.52
C THR A 288 12.10 11.84 12.78
N ASP A 289 11.40 11.58 13.88
CA ASP A 289 11.61 12.27 15.17
C ASP A 289 12.98 11.96 15.78
N ALA A 290 13.53 10.76 15.59
CA ALA A 290 14.87 10.41 16.06
C ALA A 290 15.96 11.12 15.25
N VAL A 291 15.78 11.26 13.94
CA VAL A 291 16.68 12.05 13.07
C VAL A 291 16.67 13.52 13.50
N ASN A 292 15.49 14.11 13.76
CA ASN A 292 15.37 15.46 14.34
C ASN A 292 15.98 15.61 15.76
N LYS A 293 16.37 14.51 16.42
CA LYS A 293 17.01 14.50 17.73
C LYS A 293 18.47 14.05 17.73
N MET A 294 19.05 13.74 16.56
CA MET A 294 20.48 13.48 16.42
C MET A 294 21.25 14.80 16.34
N THR A 295 21.89 15.19 17.44
CA THR A 295 22.63 16.46 17.60
C THR A 295 23.88 16.59 16.72
N ILE A 296 24.15 15.61 15.85
CA ILE A 296 25.18 15.64 14.83
C ILE A 296 24.46 15.66 13.47
N LYS A 297 24.28 16.86 12.89
CA LYS A 297 23.86 16.97 11.48
C LYS A 297 24.94 16.27 10.64
N MET A 298 24.56 15.25 9.88
CA MET A 298 25.45 14.70 8.86
C MET A 298 25.74 15.81 7.85
N ASN A 299 27.01 16.19 7.76
CA ASN A 299 27.48 17.03 6.67
C ASN A 299 27.61 16.13 5.45
N GLU A 300 26.48 15.86 4.80
CA GLU A 300 26.41 15.07 3.57
C GLU A 300 27.39 15.64 2.54
N SER A 301 28.40 14.86 2.18
CA SER A 301 29.42 15.25 1.20
C SER A 301 29.10 14.75 -0.20
N ASP A 302 28.11 13.87 -0.33
CA ASP A 302 27.62 13.33 -1.61
C ASP A 302 26.27 13.97 -1.93
N VAL A 303 26.31 15.10 -2.65
CA VAL A 303 25.18 15.96 -3.04
C VAL A 303 23.98 15.16 -3.60
N TRP A 304 24.26 14.07 -4.32
CA TRP A 304 23.22 13.21 -4.87
C TRP A 304 22.35 12.58 -3.78
N PHE A 305 22.86 12.26 -2.59
CA PHE A 305 22.03 11.74 -1.51
C PHE A 305 21.14 12.82 -0.88
N GLU A 306 21.60 14.08 -0.79
CA GLU A 306 20.78 15.20 -0.29
C GLU A 306 19.65 15.54 -1.28
N GLU A 307 19.98 15.74 -2.56
CA GLU A 307 19.01 15.98 -3.63
C GLU A 307 17.99 14.84 -3.77
N LYS A 308 18.46 13.58 -3.81
CA LYS A 308 17.60 12.41 -4.00
C LYS A 308 16.68 12.16 -2.81
N LEU A 309 17.13 12.42 -1.57
CA LEU A 309 16.28 12.34 -0.39
C LEU A 309 15.19 13.41 -0.43
N GLN A 310 15.54 14.67 -0.75
CA GLN A 310 14.58 15.76 -0.88
C GLN A 310 13.53 15.48 -1.98
N GLU A 311 13.94 14.89 -3.11
CA GLU A 311 13.03 14.47 -4.18
C GLU A 311 12.05 13.38 -3.68
N VAL A 312 12.56 12.35 -2.99
CA VAL A 312 11.75 11.25 -2.42
C VAL A 312 10.74 11.76 -1.38
N GLU A 313 11.14 12.70 -0.51
CA GLU A 313 10.25 13.30 0.49
C GLU A 313 9.18 14.19 -0.15
N SER A 314 9.55 14.94 -1.20
CA SER A 314 8.62 15.74 -1.99
C SER A 314 7.59 14.86 -2.71
N GLU A 315 8.03 13.81 -3.39
CA GLU A 315 7.14 12.86 -4.06
C GLU A 315 6.22 12.14 -3.06
N GLU A 316 6.74 11.72 -1.90
CA GLU A 316 5.92 11.10 -0.85
C GLU A 316 4.82 12.05 -0.38
N GLN A 317 5.13 13.34 -0.16
CA GLN A 317 4.13 14.33 0.24
C GLN A 317 3.10 14.59 -0.87
N GLN A 318 3.51 14.63 -2.14
CA GLN A 318 2.61 14.82 -3.28
C GLN A 318 1.69 13.61 -3.48
N LEU A 319 2.20 12.39 -3.44
CA LEU A 319 1.39 11.17 -3.57
C LEU A 319 0.46 10.96 -2.37
N ARG A 320 0.83 11.38 -1.15
CA ARG A 320 -0.08 11.41 0.00
C ARG A 320 -1.26 12.36 -0.21
N LYS A 321 -1.03 13.56 -0.78
CA LYS A 321 -2.10 14.51 -1.14
C LYS A 321 -3.00 13.93 -2.22
N LEU A 322 -2.42 13.36 -3.28
CA LEU A 322 -3.16 12.75 -4.39
C LEU A 322 -4.01 11.57 -3.91
N HIS A 323 -3.47 10.69 -3.06
CA HIS A 323 -4.22 9.57 -2.45
C HIS A 323 -5.48 10.06 -1.73
N ALA A 324 -5.37 11.09 -0.89
CA ALA A 324 -6.51 11.63 -0.14
C ALA A 324 -7.60 12.21 -1.07
N VAL A 325 -7.20 12.87 -2.17
CA VAL A 325 -8.14 13.37 -3.20
C VAL A 325 -8.82 12.21 -3.95
N VAL A 326 -8.09 11.13 -4.25
CA VAL A 326 -8.66 9.94 -4.92
C VAL A 326 -9.56 9.13 -3.97
N GLU A 327 -9.25 9.03 -2.68
CA GLU A 327 -10.17 8.46 -1.68
C GLU A 327 -11.46 9.29 -1.57
N ALA A 328 -11.38 10.62 -1.64
CA ALA A 328 -12.57 11.48 -1.71
C ALA A 328 -13.37 11.25 -3.01
N LEU A 329 -12.70 11.12 -4.17
CA LEU A 329 -13.34 10.77 -5.44
C LEU A 329 -14.11 9.44 -5.38
N VAL A 330 -13.51 8.39 -4.81
CA VAL A 330 -14.16 7.08 -4.59
C VAL A 330 -15.44 7.24 -3.76
N ASN A 331 -15.38 8.02 -2.66
CA ASN A 331 -16.54 8.24 -1.80
C ASN A 331 -17.65 9.02 -2.54
N HIS A 332 -17.32 10.11 -3.24
CA HIS A 332 -18.29 10.85 -4.06
C HIS A 332 -18.89 10.00 -5.19
N ARG A 333 -18.13 9.06 -5.77
CA ARG A 333 -18.64 8.12 -6.79
C ARG A 333 -19.65 7.14 -6.21
N LYS A 334 -19.37 6.58 -5.02
CA LYS A 334 -20.32 5.70 -4.30
C LYS A 334 -21.58 6.46 -3.86
N GLU A 335 -21.44 7.72 -3.43
CA GLU A 335 -22.58 8.59 -3.11
C GLU A 335 -23.42 8.92 -4.35
N LEU A 336 -22.78 9.25 -5.48
CA LEU A 336 -23.46 9.47 -6.75
C LEU A 336 -24.26 8.23 -7.17
N SER A 337 -23.67 7.03 -7.08
CA SER A 337 -24.38 5.76 -7.32
C SER A 337 -25.62 5.63 -6.43
N GLY A 338 -25.46 5.83 -5.11
CA GLY A 338 -26.58 5.77 -4.16
C GLY A 338 -27.70 6.78 -4.48
N ASN A 339 -27.36 7.98 -4.93
CA ASN A 339 -28.32 9.01 -5.32
C ASN A 339 -29.03 8.66 -6.64
N THR A 340 -28.31 8.17 -7.66
CA THR A 340 -28.90 7.64 -8.90
C THR A 340 -29.84 6.47 -8.61
N ALA A 341 -29.46 5.56 -7.71
CA ALA A 341 -30.30 4.44 -7.27
C ALA A 341 -31.62 4.88 -6.60
N VAL A 342 -31.65 6.04 -5.95
CA VAL A 342 -32.87 6.64 -5.37
C VAL A 342 -33.68 7.37 -6.44
N PHE A 343 -33.01 8.07 -7.38
CA PHE A 343 -33.66 8.74 -8.50
C PHE A 343 -34.39 7.73 -9.41
N ALA A 344 -33.72 6.67 -9.88
CA ALA A 344 -34.31 5.62 -10.71
C ALA A 344 -35.60 5.04 -10.09
N LYS A 345 -35.56 4.67 -8.80
CA LYS A 345 -36.72 4.15 -8.07
C LYS A 345 -37.84 5.18 -7.94
N SER A 346 -37.51 6.45 -7.72
CA SER A 346 -38.48 7.55 -7.65
C SER A 346 -39.17 7.80 -8.99
N VAL A 347 -38.41 7.74 -10.09
CA VAL A 347 -38.92 7.86 -11.47
C VAL A 347 -39.80 6.66 -11.83
N ALA A 348 -39.44 5.43 -11.44
CA ALA A 348 -40.27 4.25 -11.63
C ALA A 348 -41.61 4.36 -10.87
N MET A 349 -41.58 4.84 -9.62
CA MET A 349 -42.80 5.10 -8.84
C MET A 349 -43.69 6.16 -9.51
N LEU A 350 -43.10 7.24 -10.02
CA LEU A 350 -43.83 8.27 -10.77
C LEU A 350 -44.46 7.68 -12.06
N GLY A 351 -43.70 6.92 -12.84
CA GLY A 351 -44.21 6.24 -14.04
C GLY A 351 -45.34 5.26 -13.75
N SER A 352 -45.31 4.57 -12.60
CA SER A 352 -46.41 3.71 -12.15
C SER A 352 -47.66 4.45 -11.65
N SER A 353 -47.56 5.77 -11.47
CA SER A 353 -48.65 6.65 -10.99
C SER A 353 -49.24 7.54 -12.10
N GLU A 354 -48.77 7.38 -13.33
CA GLU A 354 -49.09 8.25 -14.47
C GLU A 354 -50.17 7.61 -15.37
N ASP A 355 -51.29 8.31 -15.58
CA ASP A 355 -52.41 7.86 -16.41
C ASP A 355 -52.06 7.84 -17.91
N ASN A 356 -51.19 8.74 -18.37
CA ASN A 356 -50.75 8.78 -19.77
C ASN A 356 -49.77 7.63 -20.06
N THR A 357 -50.25 6.60 -20.74
CA THR A 357 -49.49 5.37 -21.06
C THR A 357 -48.16 5.64 -21.79
N ALA A 358 -48.05 6.69 -22.61
CA ALA A 358 -46.79 7.04 -23.29
C ALA A 358 -45.76 7.64 -22.32
N LEU A 359 -46.19 8.56 -21.46
CA LEU A 359 -45.34 9.17 -20.43
C LEU A 359 -44.96 8.14 -19.34
N SER A 360 -45.92 7.33 -18.89
CA SER A 360 -45.70 6.21 -17.96
C SER A 360 -44.64 5.21 -18.48
N ARG A 361 -44.72 4.83 -19.76
CA ARG A 361 -43.71 3.99 -20.43
C ARG A 361 -42.34 4.64 -20.43
N ALA A 362 -42.24 5.90 -20.86
CA ALA A 362 -40.96 6.59 -20.98
C ALA A 362 -40.30 6.88 -19.62
N LEU A 363 -41.09 7.20 -18.58
CA LEU A 363 -40.60 7.29 -17.20
C LEU A 363 -40.08 5.93 -16.72
N SER A 364 -40.80 4.85 -17.00
CA SER A 364 -40.36 3.49 -16.65
C SER A 364 -39.03 3.11 -17.34
N GLN A 365 -38.81 3.54 -18.58
CA GLN A 365 -37.53 3.36 -19.29
C GLN A 365 -36.42 4.29 -18.79
N LEU A 366 -36.73 5.54 -18.42
CA LEU A 366 -35.77 6.43 -17.78
C LEU A 366 -35.25 5.81 -16.46
N ALA A 367 -36.14 5.21 -15.66
CA ALA A 367 -35.73 4.45 -14.49
C ALA A 367 -34.83 3.25 -14.82
N GLU A 368 -35.15 2.48 -15.87
CA GLU A 368 -34.29 1.36 -16.33
C GLU A 368 -32.92 1.82 -16.88
N VAL A 369 -32.83 3.04 -17.40
CA VAL A 369 -31.59 3.68 -17.86
C VAL A 369 -30.77 4.13 -16.66
N GLU A 370 -31.39 4.83 -15.70
CA GLU A 370 -30.73 5.30 -14.48
C GLU A 370 -30.27 4.13 -13.59
N ASP A 371 -31.03 3.04 -13.46
CA ASP A 371 -30.59 1.81 -12.78
C ASP A 371 -29.36 1.15 -13.45
N LYS A 372 -29.08 1.41 -14.74
CA LYS A 372 -27.84 0.97 -15.43
C LYS A 372 -26.70 1.97 -15.26
N ILE A 373 -27.01 3.27 -15.20
CA ILE A 373 -26.04 4.33 -14.90
C ILE A 373 -25.53 4.21 -13.46
N GLU A 374 -26.40 3.80 -12.52
CA GLU A 374 -26.07 3.37 -11.15
C GLU A 374 -24.98 2.29 -11.18
N GLN A 375 -25.22 1.18 -11.89
CA GLN A 375 -24.25 0.08 -11.99
C GLN A 375 -22.90 0.53 -12.56
N LEU A 376 -22.89 1.43 -13.56
CA LEU A 376 -21.67 2.05 -14.09
C LEU A 376 -20.95 2.95 -13.07
N HIS A 377 -21.69 3.69 -12.25
CA HIS A 377 -21.11 4.51 -11.18
C HIS A 377 -20.50 3.64 -10.08
N GLN A 378 -21.16 2.56 -9.69
CA GLN A 378 -20.65 1.59 -8.72
C GLN A 378 -19.43 0.81 -9.26
N GLU A 379 -19.42 0.43 -10.54
CA GLU A 379 -18.25 -0.18 -11.19
C GLU A 379 -17.07 0.80 -11.24
N GLN A 380 -17.30 2.04 -11.67
CA GLN A 380 -16.26 3.07 -11.70
C GLN A 380 -15.73 3.39 -10.30
N ALA A 381 -16.57 3.39 -9.26
CA ALA A 381 -16.14 3.54 -7.88
C ALA A 381 -15.22 2.39 -7.43
N GLY A 382 -15.47 1.18 -7.93
CA GLY A 382 -14.57 0.03 -7.77
C GLY A 382 -13.23 0.25 -8.50
N ASN A 383 -13.24 0.71 -9.74
CA ASN A 383 -12.02 0.96 -10.53
C ASN A 383 -11.18 2.11 -9.95
N ASP A 384 -11.80 3.24 -9.60
CA ASP A 384 -11.18 4.37 -8.88
C ASP A 384 -10.45 3.90 -7.61
N PHE A 385 -11.04 2.94 -6.89
CA PHE A 385 -10.51 2.41 -5.64
C PHE A 385 -9.41 1.34 -5.84
N PHE A 386 -9.70 0.26 -6.55
CA PHE A 386 -8.81 -0.90 -6.66
C PHE A 386 -7.65 -0.68 -7.64
N ILE A 387 -7.82 0.16 -8.67
CA ILE A 387 -6.75 0.46 -9.64
C ILE A 387 -5.95 1.68 -9.20
N PHE A 388 -6.60 2.77 -8.78
CA PHE A 388 -5.91 4.04 -8.56
C PHE A 388 -5.62 4.36 -7.08
N ALA A 389 -6.63 4.37 -6.20
CA ALA A 389 -6.41 4.66 -4.78
C ALA A 389 -5.42 3.66 -4.13
N GLU A 390 -5.65 2.36 -4.33
CA GLU A 390 -4.81 1.28 -3.79
C GLU A 390 -3.37 1.28 -4.32
N LEU A 391 -3.15 1.78 -5.54
CA LEU A 391 -1.83 1.94 -6.16
C LEU A 391 -1.06 3.11 -5.52
N LEU A 392 -1.71 4.27 -5.38
CA LEU A 392 -1.14 5.44 -4.69
C LEU A 392 -0.79 5.08 -3.24
N SER A 393 -1.65 4.29 -2.58
CA SER A 393 -1.46 3.80 -1.22
C SER A 393 -0.18 2.96 -1.09
N ASP A 394 0.07 2.12 -2.10
CA ASP A 394 1.29 1.30 -2.19
C ASP A 394 2.53 2.16 -2.41
N TYR A 395 2.49 3.12 -3.32
CA TYR A 395 3.66 3.94 -3.63
C TYR A 395 4.04 4.89 -2.48
N VAL A 396 3.07 5.40 -1.72
CA VAL A 396 3.32 6.10 -0.46
C VAL A 396 4.04 5.19 0.56
N ARG A 397 3.61 3.93 0.72
CA ARG A 397 4.30 2.98 1.62
C ARG A 397 5.71 2.63 1.12
N LEU A 398 5.87 2.45 -0.19
CA LEU A 398 7.16 2.12 -0.80
C LEU A 398 8.18 3.27 -0.69
N LEU A 399 7.76 4.53 -0.87
CA LEU A 399 8.62 5.69 -0.62
C LEU A 399 9.03 5.80 0.86
N GLY A 400 8.15 5.44 1.80
CA GLY A 400 8.53 5.25 3.20
C GLY A 400 9.62 4.19 3.42
N ALA A 401 9.59 3.09 2.67
CA ALA A 401 10.66 2.07 2.69
C ALA A 401 11.96 2.58 2.03
N VAL A 402 11.86 3.40 0.98
CA VAL A 402 13.02 4.09 0.38
C VAL A 402 13.69 5.01 1.41
N ARG A 403 12.93 5.86 2.12
CA ARG A 403 13.47 6.71 3.20
C ARG A 403 14.15 5.88 4.30
N GLY A 404 13.59 4.72 4.65
CA GLY A 404 14.22 3.76 5.57
C GLY A 404 15.62 3.29 5.14
N CYS A 405 15.94 3.30 3.84
CA CYS A 405 17.26 2.98 3.32
C CYS A 405 18.25 4.15 3.50
N PHE A 406 17.80 5.40 3.31
CA PHE A 406 18.60 6.60 3.64
C PHE A 406 18.89 6.67 5.15
N ASP A 407 17.88 6.41 5.98
CA ASP A 407 18.01 6.29 7.44
C ASP A 407 19.08 5.25 7.84
N GLN A 408 19.13 4.10 7.17
CA GLN A 408 20.13 3.07 7.46
C GLN A 408 21.55 3.49 7.03
N ARG A 409 21.68 4.19 5.91
CA ARG A 409 22.96 4.80 5.50
C ARG A 409 23.43 5.83 6.54
N MET A 410 22.53 6.71 7.00
CA MET A 410 22.80 7.70 8.07
C MET A 410 23.25 7.02 9.38
N LYS A 411 22.54 5.97 9.84
CA LYS A 411 22.92 5.19 11.03
C LYS A 411 24.29 4.51 10.88
N THR A 412 24.65 4.10 9.66
CA THR A 412 25.96 3.48 9.39
C THR A 412 27.08 4.53 9.37
N TRP A 413 26.85 5.69 8.75
CA TRP A 413 27.74 6.84 8.78
C TRP A 413 28.03 7.28 10.23
N GLN A 414 26.99 7.40 11.06
CA GLN A 414 27.14 7.79 12.46
C GLN A 414 28.03 6.79 13.23
N ARG A 415 27.82 5.47 13.08
CA ARG A 415 28.66 4.44 13.71
C ARG A 415 30.13 4.55 13.32
N TRP A 416 30.42 4.89 12.06
CA TRP A 416 31.78 5.15 11.58
C TRP A 416 32.39 6.42 12.21
N GLN A 417 31.64 7.52 12.28
CA GLN A 417 32.10 8.76 12.92
C GLN A 417 32.28 8.64 14.45
N ASP A 418 31.42 7.88 15.13
CA ASP A 418 31.55 7.58 16.56
C ASP A 418 32.80 6.73 16.83
N ALA A 419 33.10 5.76 15.96
CA ALA A 419 34.34 4.96 16.03
C ALA A 419 35.58 5.83 15.75
N GLN A 420 35.54 6.70 14.74
CA GLN A 420 36.63 7.63 14.42
C GLN A 420 36.92 8.60 15.58
N THR A 421 35.85 9.14 16.19
CA THR A 421 35.94 9.98 17.39
C THR A 421 36.50 9.20 18.59
N THR A 422 36.18 7.92 18.71
CA THR A 422 36.70 7.04 19.77
C THR A 422 38.19 6.74 19.56
N LEU A 423 38.61 6.42 18.32
CA LEU A 423 40.00 6.24 17.93
C LEU A 423 40.85 7.48 18.24
N GLN A 424 40.34 8.68 17.91
CA GLN A 424 41.03 9.93 18.22
C GLN A 424 41.26 10.11 19.73
N LYS A 425 40.24 9.83 20.56
CA LYS A 425 40.35 9.84 22.03
C LYS A 425 41.35 8.79 22.56
N LYS A 426 41.50 7.65 21.90
CA LYS A 426 42.52 6.62 22.22
C LYS A 426 43.93 7.12 21.89
N ARG A 427 44.15 7.68 20.70
CA ARG A 427 45.43 8.31 20.30
C ARG A 427 45.85 9.46 21.23
N GLU A 428 44.91 10.31 21.65
CA GLU A 428 45.17 11.31 22.68
C GLU A 428 45.55 10.70 24.04
N THR A 429 44.99 9.55 24.40
CA THR A 429 45.29 8.85 25.65
C THR A 429 46.68 8.22 25.61
N GLU A 430 47.08 7.63 24.47
CA GLU A 430 48.45 7.17 24.25
C GLU A 430 49.45 8.32 24.37
N ALA A 431 49.18 9.46 23.72
CA ALA A 431 50.01 10.66 23.85
C ALA A 431 50.16 11.09 25.32
N LYS A 432 49.06 11.13 26.09
CA LYS A 432 49.09 11.46 27.52
C LYS A 432 49.90 10.43 28.34
N LEU A 433 49.90 9.15 27.96
CA LEU A 433 50.71 8.09 28.60
C LEU A 433 52.21 8.14 28.22
N LEU A 434 52.54 8.53 26.98
CA LEU A 434 53.90 8.83 26.53
C LEU A 434 54.49 9.98 27.35
N TRP A 435 53.79 11.13 27.42
CA TRP A 435 54.21 12.28 28.22
C TRP A 435 54.30 11.98 29.72
N ALA A 436 53.47 11.06 30.24
CA ALA A 436 53.51 10.62 31.64
C ALA A 436 54.58 9.53 31.93
N ASN A 437 55.34 9.08 30.93
CA ASN A 437 56.38 8.05 31.02
C ASN A 437 55.93 6.74 31.72
N LYS A 438 54.80 6.16 31.27
CA LYS A 438 54.22 4.91 31.82
C LYS A 438 54.25 3.76 30.80
N PRO A 439 55.42 3.11 30.60
CA PRO A 439 55.61 2.12 29.52
C PRO A 439 54.66 0.92 29.62
N ASP A 440 54.38 0.42 30.82
CA ASP A 440 53.54 -0.78 31.02
C ASP A 440 52.10 -0.59 30.50
N LYS A 441 51.60 0.65 30.49
CA LYS A 441 50.27 1.01 29.96
C LYS A 441 50.31 1.51 28.53
N LEU A 442 51.50 1.80 28.01
CA LEU A 442 51.68 2.28 26.64
C LEU A 442 51.41 1.18 25.61
N GLN A 443 51.84 -0.06 25.88
CA GLN A 443 51.60 -1.17 24.96
C GLN A 443 50.10 -1.44 24.83
N GLN A 444 49.38 -1.56 25.97
CA GLN A 444 47.92 -1.70 25.97
C GLN A 444 47.23 -0.58 25.17
N ALA A 445 47.66 0.68 25.32
CA ALA A 445 47.08 1.79 24.58
C ALA A 445 47.29 1.67 23.06
N LYS A 446 48.44 1.13 22.61
CA LYS A 446 48.73 0.85 21.19
C LYS A 446 47.92 -0.32 20.65
N ASP A 447 47.78 -1.39 21.43
CA ASP A 447 46.98 -2.55 21.07
C ASP A 447 45.50 -2.15 20.90
N GLU A 448 44.97 -1.34 21.84
CA GLU A 448 43.63 -0.74 21.74
C GLU A 448 43.50 0.20 20.52
N ILE A 449 44.51 1.01 20.20
CA ILE A 449 44.50 1.87 19.00
C ILE A 449 44.43 1.02 17.73
N SER A 450 45.22 -0.04 17.62
CA SER A 450 45.21 -0.92 16.45
C SER A 450 43.85 -1.64 16.28
N GLU A 451 43.20 -2.02 17.38
CA GLU A 451 41.83 -2.55 17.33
C GLU A 451 40.84 -1.49 16.82
N TRP A 452 40.91 -0.25 17.33
CA TRP A 452 40.00 0.82 16.90
C TRP A 452 40.27 1.31 15.48
N GLU A 453 41.51 1.25 14.98
CA GLU A 453 41.84 1.48 13.57
C GLU A 453 41.18 0.43 12.66
N SER A 454 41.29 -0.86 13.03
CA SER A 454 40.61 -1.95 12.31
C SER A 454 39.08 -1.78 12.29
N ARG A 455 38.49 -1.40 13.44
CA ARG A 455 37.04 -1.11 13.55
C ARG A 455 36.61 0.09 12.69
N VAL A 456 37.40 1.16 12.65
CA VAL A 456 37.13 2.33 11.78
C VAL A 456 37.14 1.92 10.31
N THR A 457 38.18 1.24 9.84
CA THR A 457 38.28 0.76 8.46
C THR A 457 37.20 -0.27 8.10
N GLN A 458 36.70 -1.03 9.07
CA GLN A 458 35.52 -1.88 8.86
C GLN A 458 34.25 -1.04 8.63
N TYR A 459 33.93 -0.11 9.53
CA TYR A 459 32.71 0.69 9.42
C TYR A 459 32.72 1.66 8.22
N GLU A 460 33.89 2.11 7.80
CA GLU A 460 34.12 2.85 6.54
C GLU A 460 33.65 2.02 5.34
N ARG A 461 34.15 0.78 5.20
CA ARG A 461 33.75 -0.16 4.14
C ARG A 461 32.28 -0.59 4.23
N ASP A 462 31.73 -0.70 5.44
CA ASP A 462 30.30 -0.98 5.64
C ASP A 462 29.44 0.21 5.16
N PHE A 463 29.85 1.45 5.45
CA PHE A 463 29.19 2.67 4.95
C PHE A 463 29.31 2.84 3.44
N GLU A 464 30.47 2.58 2.84
CA GLU A 464 30.68 2.56 1.39
C GLU A 464 29.77 1.52 0.71
N ARG A 465 29.76 0.28 1.23
CA ARG A 465 28.93 -0.82 0.71
C ARG A 465 27.44 -0.46 0.78
N ILE A 466 26.97 0.01 1.93
CA ILE A 466 25.56 0.39 2.10
C ILE A 466 25.21 1.57 1.19
N SER A 467 26.09 2.58 1.05
CA SER A 467 25.87 3.69 0.11
C SER A 467 25.74 3.21 -1.33
N ALA A 468 26.61 2.30 -1.78
CA ALA A 468 26.53 1.70 -3.11
C ALA A 468 25.24 0.88 -3.31
N THR A 469 24.79 0.13 -2.29
CA THR A 469 23.50 -0.58 -2.33
C THR A 469 22.34 0.40 -2.43
N VAL A 470 22.22 1.38 -1.53
CA VAL A 470 21.09 2.34 -1.52
C VAL A 470 21.00 3.10 -2.85
N ARG A 471 22.12 3.55 -3.41
CA ARG A 471 22.14 4.21 -4.73
C ARG A 471 21.63 3.30 -5.85
N LYS A 472 22.06 2.04 -5.89
CA LYS A 472 21.59 1.05 -6.87
C LYS A 472 20.10 0.72 -6.70
N GLU A 473 19.64 0.62 -5.47
CA GLU A 473 18.28 0.26 -5.10
C GLU A 473 17.27 1.36 -5.44
N VAL A 474 17.59 2.62 -5.12
CA VAL A 474 16.78 3.79 -5.49
C VAL A 474 16.62 3.88 -7.01
N LEU A 475 17.70 3.76 -7.78
CA LEU A 475 17.66 3.77 -9.25
C LEU A 475 16.87 2.59 -9.84
N ARG A 476 16.87 1.42 -9.19
CA ARG A 476 15.99 0.30 -9.58
C ARG A 476 14.53 0.64 -9.31
N PHE A 477 14.22 1.11 -8.09
CA PHE A 477 12.87 1.47 -7.66
C PHE A 477 12.25 2.55 -8.54
N GLU A 478 12.99 3.59 -8.94
CA GLU A 478 12.51 4.63 -9.86
C GLU A 478 12.07 4.05 -11.21
N LYS A 479 12.89 3.17 -11.80
CA LYS A 479 12.58 2.51 -13.07
C LYS A 479 11.38 1.56 -12.96
N GLU A 480 11.26 0.87 -11.83
CA GLU A 480 10.11 0.00 -11.53
C GLU A 480 8.82 0.82 -11.31
N LYS A 481 8.91 1.91 -10.55
CA LYS A 481 7.85 2.89 -10.27
C LYS A 481 7.31 3.53 -11.55
N ALA A 482 8.18 4.09 -12.38
CA ALA A 482 7.78 4.74 -13.63
C ALA A 482 7.06 3.78 -14.59
N ARG A 483 7.49 2.51 -14.62
CA ARG A 483 6.84 1.46 -15.43
C ARG A 483 5.47 1.04 -14.86
N ASP A 484 5.40 0.67 -13.57
CA ASP A 484 4.14 0.21 -12.94
C ASP A 484 3.10 1.34 -12.95
N LEU A 485 3.46 2.56 -12.53
CA LEU A 485 2.56 3.72 -12.58
C LEU A 485 2.06 3.98 -14.01
N LYS A 486 2.91 3.93 -15.04
CA LYS A 486 2.45 4.07 -16.44
C LYS A 486 1.43 2.98 -16.81
N THR A 487 1.73 1.71 -16.52
CA THR A 487 0.85 0.58 -16.87
C THR A 487 -0.51 0.69 -16.17
N GLN A 488 -0.54 0.99 -14.88
CA GLN A 488 -1.81 1.08 -14.14
C GLN A 488 -2.59 2.36 -14.47
N LEU A 489 -1.92 3.50 -14.75
CA LEU A 489 -2.60 4.72 -15.18
C LEU A 489 -3.24 4.57 -16.56
N VAL A 490 -2.58 3.89 -17.52
CA VAL A 490 -3.19 3.55 -18.80
C VAL A 490 -4.44 2.70 -18.58
N LYS A 491 -4.34 1.62 -17.80
CA LYS A 491 -5.49 0.76 -17.45
C LYS A 491 -6.63 1.53 -16.78
N TYR A 492 -6.32 2.48 -15.89
CA TYR A 492 -7.33 3.32 -15.24
C TYR A 492 -8.03 4.26 -16.22
N LEU A 493 -7.29 4.88 -17.15
CA LEU A 493 -7.85 5.70 -18.22
C LEU A 493 -8.70 4.88 -19.20
N GLU A 494 -8.33 3.63 -19.47
CA GLU A 494 -9.12 2.68 -20.26
C GLU A 494 -10.46 2.36 -19.58
N THR A 495 -10.48 2.13 -18.25
CA THR A 495 -11.77 1.93 -17.52
C THR A 495 -12.65 3.18 -17.54
N LEU A 496 -12.08 4.37 -17.34
CA LEU A 496 -12.82 5.64 -17.45
C LEU A 496 -13.43 5.83 -18.84
N LEU A 497 -12.65 5.56 -19.90
CA LEU A 497 -13.11 5.63 -21.28
C LEU A 497 -14.25 4.62 -21.55
N HIS A 498 -14.11 3.38 -21.05
CA HIS A 498 -15.14 2.36 -21.19
C HIS A 498 -16.47 2.78 -20.54
N THR A 499 -16.42 3.22 -19.27
CA THR A 499 -17.60 3.69 -18.53
C THR A 499 -18.32 4.83 -19.26
N GLN A 500 -17.58 5.82 -19.79
CA GLN A 500 -18.17 6.91 -20.57
C GLN A 500 -18.79 6.43 -21.89
N GLN A 501 -18.16 5.47 -22.58
CA GLN A 501 -18.73 4.88 -23.79
C GLN A 501 -20.02 4.08 -23.53
N GLN A 502 -20.17 3.42 -22.38
CA GLN A 502 -21.43 2.75 -22.02
C GLN A 502 -22.51 3.77 -21.63
N LEU A 503 -22.15 4.82 -20.87
CA LEU A 503 -23.05 5.91 -20.51
C LEU A 503 -23.68 6.58 -21.75
N ILE A 504 -22.87 6.87 -22.78
CA ILE A 504 -23.34 7.43 -24.06
C ILE A 504 -24.39 6.49 -24.69
N LYS A 505 -24.10 5.19 -24.83
CA LYS A 505 -25.01 4.21 -25.45
C LYS A 505 -26.36 4.12 -24.72
N TYR A 506 -26.36 4.23 -23.39
CA TYR A 506 -27.60 4.18 -22.61
C TYR A 506 -28.48 5.42 -22.87
N TRP A 507 -27.89 6.61 -22.95
CA TRP A 507 -28.63 7.82 -23.34
C TRP A 507 -29.07 7.82 -24.81
N GLU A 508 -28.24 7.32 -25.72
CA GLU A 508 -28.59 7.16 -27.14
C GLU A 508 -29.75 6.17 -27.34
N ALA A 509 -29.79 5.08 -26.56
CA ALA A 509 -30.87 4.11 -26.59
C ALA A 509 -32.19 4.66 -26.01
N PHE A 510 -32.13 5.59 -25.05
CA PHE A 510 -33.30 6.25 -24.47
C PHE A 510 -33.89 7.36 -25.36
N LEU A 511 -33.03 8.04 -26.13
CA LEU A 511 -33.36 9.22 -26.93
C LEU A 511 -34.60 9.07 -27.86
N PRO A 512 -34.90 7.91 -28.49
CA PRO A 512 -36.10 7.74 -29.30
C PRO A 512 -37.41 7.78 -28.49
N GLU A 513 -37.41 7.23 -27.27
CA GLU A 513 -38.62 7.14 -26.45
C GLU A 513 -38.87 8.45 -25.69
N ALA A 514 -37.81 9.18 -25.32
CA ALA A 514 -37.92 10.59 -24.90
C ALA A 514 -38.54 11.48 -26.01
N LYS A 515 -38.20 11.22 -27.28
CA LYS A 515 -38.80 11.91 -28.45
C LYS A 515 -40.22 11.46 -28.79
N ALA A 516 -40.72 10.37 -28.21
CA ALA A 516 -42.09 9.88 -28.45
C ALA A 516 -43.16 10.60 -27.59
N ILE A 517 -42.73 11.46 -26.65
CA ILE A 517 -43.59 12.23 -25.75
C ILE A 517 -43.72 13.72 -26.16
N ALA A 518 -42.86 14.18 -27.07
CA ALA A 518 -42.65 15.60 -27.40
C ALA A 518 -43.31 16.02 -28.72
#